data_AF-A0A2D5Y146-F1
#
_entry.id   AF-A0A2D5Y146-F1
#
_cell.length_a   1.000
_cell.length_b   1.000
_cell.length_c   1.000
_cell.angle_alpha   90.00
_cell.angle_beta   90.00
_cell.angle_gamma   90.00
#
_symmetry.space_group_name_H-M   'P 1'
#
loop_
_entity.id
_entity.type
_entity.pdbx_description
1 polymer ?
#
loop_
_entity_poly.entity_id
_entity_poly.type
_entity_poly.pdbx_seq_one_letter_code
_entity_poly.pdbx_strand_id
1 'polypeptide(L)'
;MSFNTNLTRLNFHYDEIHKTMIEKKLGLKISLGLVSGLRGGYRYYQTKNQGFSMCLQEQGMPQDELDRLCMSIADQAQSLGYDVLATKSDLPFDNRWFLMGDLRPLLQAGRMGKINIPFSNFMYATIIVELEEYETQEEGDA
;
A
#
# COMPACT_ATOMS: atom_id res chain seq x y z
N MET A 1 15.78 -14.37 -10.90
CA MET A 1 14.42 -14.04 -10.41
C MET A 1 14.12 -12.64 -10.88
N SER A 2 13.06 -12.49 -11.67
CA SER A 2 12.68 -11.22 -12.30
C SER A 2 11.97 -10.32 -11.29
N PHE A 3 12.47 -9.10 -11.13
CA PHE A 3 11.83 -8.02 -10.38
C PHE A 3 10.42 -7.78 -10.95
N ASN A 4 9.37 -8.06 -10.18
CA ASN A 4 7.99 -7.80 -10.59
C ASN A 4 7.60 -6.35 -10.29
N THR A 5 8.37 -5.39 -10.78
CA THR A 5 7.90 -4.01 -10.94
C THR A 5 7.07 -3.93 -12.22
N ASN A 6 5.93 -4.62 -12.26
CA ASN A 6 5.02 -4.48 -13.40
C ASN A 6 4.31 -3.13 -13.26
N LEU A 7 4.78 -2.14 -14.03
CA LEU A 7 4.03 -0.94 -14.37
C LEU A 7 2.64 -1.40 -14.83
N THR A 8 1.64 -1.17 -13.99
CA THR A 8 0.27 -1.60 -14.26
C THR A 8 -0.61 -0.37 -14.25
N ARG A 9 -1.50 -0.27 -15.25
CA ARG A 9 -2.58 0.74 -15.28
C ARG A 9 -3.48 0.56 -14.08
N LEU A 10 -3.12 1.24 -13.01
CA LEU A 10 -3.85 1.27 -11.76
C LEU A 10 -4.69 2.53 -11.72
N ASN A 11 -5.99 2.34 -11.64
CA ASN A 11 -6.92 3.41 -11.36
C ASN A 11 -7.12 3.44 -9.86
N PHE A 12 -6.54 4.44 -9.19
CA PHE A 12 -6.87 4.74 -7.81
C PHE A 12 -8.17 5.53 -7.80
N HIS A 13 -9.20 4.99 -7.15
CA HIS A 13 -10.52 5.60 -7.09
C HIS A 13 -10.51 6.74 -6.07
N TYR A 14 -10.24 7.96 -6.53
CA TYR A 14 -10.12 9.14 -5.67
C TYR A 14 -11.42 9.46 -4.91
N ASP A 15 -12.56 9.15 -5.52
CA ASP A 15 -13.88 9.34 -4.92
C ASP A 15 -14.19 8.30 -3.83
N GLU A 16 -13.38 7.23 -3.77
CA GLU A 16 -13.46 6.12 -2.81
C GLU A 16 -12.25 6.13 -1.87
N ILE A 17 -11.59 7.29 -1.72
CA ILE A 17 -10.54 7.47 -0.71
C ILE A 17 -11.20 7.44 0.65
N HIS A 18 -10.91 6.38 1.40
CA HIS A 18 -11.37 6.25 2.77
C HIS A 18 -10.65 7.24 3.69
N LYS A 19 -9.31 7.35 3.53
CA LYS A 19 -8.48 8.19 4.41
C LYS A 19 -7.25 8.69 3.69
N THR A 20 -6.80 9.90 4.03
CA THR A 20 -5.48 10.41 3.64
C THR A 20 -4.79 11.00 4.86
N MET A 21 -3.52 10.66 5.02
CA MET A 21 -2.66 11.02 6.14
C MET A 21 -1.31 11.50 5.62
N ILE A 22 -0.60 12.29 6.43
CA ILE A 22 0.71 12.83 6.07
C ILE A 22 1.68 12.56 7.22
N GLU A 23 2.70 11.75 6.94
CA GLU A 23 3.86 11.58 7.81
C GLU A 23 4.84 12.73 7.54
N LYS A 24 4.61 13.85 8.24
CA LYS A 24 5.30 15.12 8.01
C LYS A 24 6.81 15.02 8.20
N LYS A 25 7.28 14.15 9.12
CA LYS A 25 8.73 14.04 9.39
C LYS A 25 9.49 13.49 8.20
N LEU A 26 8.83 12.66 7.41
CA LEU A 26 9.45 11.98 6.28
C LEU A 26 9.01 12.58 4.95
N GLY A 27 8.04 13.49 4.94
CA GLY A 27 7.50 14.04 3.70
C GLY A 27 6.80 12.96 2.88
N LEU A 28 5.98 12.14 3.53
CA LEU A 28 5.27 11.03 2.89
C LEU A 28 3.77 11.20 3.09
N LYS A 29 3.02 11.16 1.99
CA LYS A 29 1.57 11.11 1.99
C LYS A 29 1.11 9.66 1.85
N ILE A 30 0.18 9.26 2.69
CA ILE A 30 -0.37 7.91 2.76
C ILE A 30 -1.87 8.02 2.53
N SER A 31 -2.38 7.38 1.49
CA SER A 31 -3.80 7.36 1.17
C SER A 31 -4.30 5.93 1.18
N LEU A 32 -5.43 5.69 1.84
CA LEU A 32 -6.13 4.41 1.86
C LEU A 32 -7.35 4.52 0.97
N GLY A 33 -7.53 3.54 0.09
CA GLY A 33 -8.66 3.53 -0.83
C GLY A 33 -8.62 2.36 -1.80
N LEU A 34 -9.58 2.35 -2.71
CA LEU A 34 -9.76 1.28 -3.67
C LEU A 34 -8.94 1.52 -4.94
N VAL A 35 -8.42 0.43 -5.48
CA VAL A 35 -7.82 0.39 -6.81
C VAL A 35 -8.50 -0.65 -7.69
N SER A 36 -8.56 -0.32 -8.98
CA SER A 36 -8.93 -1.25 -10.02
C SER A 36 -7.93 -1.24 -11.16
N GLY A 37 -8.07 -2.20 -12.07
CA GLY A 37 -7.29 -2.27 -13.30
C GLY A 37 -6.07 -3.17 -13.23
N LEU A 38 -5.88 -3.92 -12.14
CA LEU A 38 -4.86 -4.97 -12.08
C LEU A 38 -5.13 -6.05 -13.14
N ARG A 39 -4.16 -6.27 -14.03
CA ARG A 39 -4.26 -7.23 -15.14
C ARG A 39 -3.51 -8.53 -14.83
N GLY A 40 -3.88 -9.58 -15.56
CA GLY A 40 -3.18 -10.87 -15.53
C GLY A 40 -3.15 -11.50 -14.14
N GLY A 41 -1.99 -12.04 -13.75
CA GLY A 41 -1.81 -12.75 -12.47
C GLY A 41 -2.01 -11.88 -11.23
N TYR A 42 -2.00 -10.55 -11.35
CA TYR A 42 -2.16 -9.63 -10.21
C TYR A 42 -3.61 -9.37 -9.83
N ARG A 43 -4.58 -9.77 -10.67
CA ARG A 43 -6.01 -9.60 -10.37
C ARG A 43 -6.41 -10.26 -9.04
N TYR A 44 -5.67 -11.29 -8.63
CA TYR A 44 -5.82 -11.93 -7.33
C TYR A 44 -5.73 -10.94 -6.14
N TYR A 45 -4.82 -9.95 -6.18
CA TYR A 45 -4.71 -8.95 -5.10
C TYR A 45 -5.92 -8.02 -5.03
N GLN A 46 -6.51 -7.71 -6.19
CA GLN A 46 -7.76 -6.96 -6.23
C GLN A 46 -8.92 -7.80 -5.66
N THR A 47 -8.94 -9.12 -5.87
CA THR A 47 -9.99 -9.97 -5.28
C THR A 47 -9.79 -10.26 -3.80
N LYS A 48 -8.54 -10.41 -3.35
CA LYS A 48 -8.19 -10.82 -1.97
C LYS A 48 -8.67 -9.80 -0.94
N ASN A 49 -8.54 -8.51 -1.25
CA ASN A 49 -8.96 -7.41 -0.38
C ASN A 49 -9.99 -6.51 -1.04
N GLN A 50 -10.74 -7.01 -2.02
CA GLN A 50 -11.73 -6.23 -2.77
C GLN A 50 -11.19 -4.93 -3.41
N GLY A 51 -9.87 -4.87 -3.67
CA GLY A 51 -9.21 -3.72 -4.26
C GLY A 51 -8.71 -2.71 -3.23
N PHE A 52 -8.88 -2.95 -1.93
CA PHE A 52 -8.30 -2.09 -0.90
C PHE A 52 -6.78 -2.05 -0.98
N SER A 53 -6.25 -0.84 -1.00
CA SER A 53 -4.83 -0.57 -1.18
C SER A 53 -4.37 0.58 -0.29
N MET A 54 -3.08 0.53 0.04
CA MET A 54 -2.38 1.65 0.64
C MET A 54 -1.50 2.31 -0.42
N CYS A 55 -1.82 3.54 -0.75
CA CYS A 55 -1.09 4.38 -1.66
C CYS A 55 -0.07 5.23 -0.90
N LEU A 56 1.18 5.23 -1.37
CA LEU A 56 2.28 6.04 -0.87
C LEU A 56 2.70 7.04 -1.94
N GLN A 57 2.79 8.31 -1.56
CA GLN A 57 3.17 9.40 -2.46
C GLN A 57 4.20 10.30 -1.79
N GLU A 58 5.21 10.72 -2.54
CA GLU A 58 6.14 11.73 -2.06
C GLU A 58 5.42 13.06 -1.76
N GLN A 59 5.82 13.69 -0.66
CA GLN A 59 5.43 15.03 -0.26
C GLN A 59 6.59 15.71 0.47
N GLY A 60 7.81 15.54 -0.05
CA GLY A 60 9.05 16.03 0.56
C GLY A 60 10.17 15.00 0.67
N MET A 61 9.85 13.70 0.65
CA MET A 61 10.84 12.64 0.43
C MET A 61 11.28 12.63 -1.05
N PRO A 62 12.57 12.41 -1.36
CA PRO A 62 12.99 12.13 -2.73
C PRO A 62 12.29 10.90 -3.32
N GLN A 63 11.83 10.99 -4.57
CA GLN A 63 11.10 9.89 -5.21
C GLN A 63 11.94 8.61 -5.33
N ASP A 64 13.25 8.73 -5.55
CA ASP A 64 14.15 7.58 -5.63
C ASP A 64 14.31 6.87 -4.26
N GLU A 65 14.21 7.61 -3.16
CA GLU A 65 14.15 7.06 -1.82
C GLU A 65 12.84 6.30 -1.59
N LEU A 66 11.70 6.88 -2.00
CA LEU A 66 10.40 6.20 -1.95
C LEU A 66 10.40 4.93 -2.81
N ASP A 67 10.96 4.99 -4.03
CA ASP A 67 11.06 3.82 -4.92
C ASP A 67 11.85 2.68 -4.26
N ARG A 68 13.02 2.98 -3.66
CA ARG A 68 13.83 1.99 -2.93
C ARG A 68 13.11 1.44 -1.72
N LEU A 69 12.40 2.29 -0.99
CA LEU A 69 11.64 1.89 0.18
C LEU A 69 10.55 0.88 -0.20
N CYS A 70 9.73 1.19 -1.20
CA CYS A 70 8.64 0.33 -1.63
C CYS A 70 9.14 -1.03 -2.15
N MET A 71 10.26 -1.05 -2.89
CA MET A 71 10.91 -2.29 -3.30
C MET A 71 11.39 -3.10 -2.08
N SER A 72 12.05 -2.43 -1.14
CA SER A 72 12.55 -3.07 0.08
C SER A 72 11.43 -3.64 0.96
N ILE A 73 10.28 -2.95 1.04
CA ILE A 73 9.09 -3.45 1.75
C ILE A 73 8.58 -4.73 1.08
N ALA A 74 8.50 -4.77 -0.25
CA ALA A 74 8.06 -5.95 -0.99
C ALA A 74 8.99 -7.14 -0.77
N ASP A 75 10.30 -6.93 -0.86
CA ASP A 75 11.31 -7.97 -0.65
C ASP A 75 11.26 -8.52 0.78
N GLN A 76 11.15 -7.63 1.77
CA GLN A 76 11.01 -8.03 3.18
C GLN A 76 9.70 -8.77 3.44
N ALA A 77 8.59 -8.31 2.88
CA ALA A 77 7.29 -8.97 3.00
C ALA A 77 7.34 -10.39 2.43
N GLN A 78 7.91 -10.54 1.23
CA GLN A 78 8.11 -11.85 0.60
C GLN A 78 8.98 -12.77 1.45
N SER A 79 10.07 -12.26 2.04
CA SER A 79 10.96 -13.04 2.91
C SER A 79 10.28 -13.57 4.17
N LEU A 80 9.24 -12.87 4.64
CA LEU A 80 8.43 -13.25 5.80
C LEU A 80 7.20 -14.09 5.41
N GLY A 81 7.02 -14.38 4.12
CA GLY A 81 5.88 -15.15 3.60
C GLY A 81 4.58 -14.36 3.51
N TYR A 82 4.65 -13.02 3.59
CA TYR A 82 3.49 -12.17 3.35
C TYR A 82 3.28 -11.97 1.86
N ASP A 83 2.05 -12.11 1.43
CA ASP A 83 1.67 -11.98 0.04
C ASP A 83 1.23 -10.53 -0.21
N VAL A 84 2.22 -9.69 -0.52
CA VAL A 84 2.08 -8.25 -0.74
C VAL A 84 2.57 -7.89 -2.13
N LEU A 85 1.74 -7.19 -2.89
CA LEU A 85 2.11 -6.55 -4.14
C LEU A 85 2.52 -5.10 -3.87
N ALA A 86 3.73 -4.73 -4.25
CA ALA A 86 4.16 -3.34 -4.37
C ALA A 86 4.30 -2.96 -5.84
N THR A 87 3.57 -1.95 -6.26
CA THR A 87 3.54 -1.55 -7.67
C THR A 87 3.41 -0.04 -7.82
N LYS A 88 4.04 0.52 -8.84
CA LYS A 88 3.98 1.95 -9.15
C LYS A 88 2.86 2.20 -10.17
N SER A 89 2.27 3.40 -10.12
CA SER A 89 1.42 3.88 -11.20
C SER A 89 2.20 3.92 -12.52
N ASP A 90 1.54 3.61 -13.62
CA ASP A 90 2.11 3.73 -14.97
C ASP A 90 1.59 4.97 -15.72
N LEU A 91 0.77 5.80 -15.05
CA LEU A 91 0.27 7.05 -15.62
C LEU A 91 1.40 8.09 -15.67
N PRO A 92 1.47 8.90 -16.75
CA PRO A 92 2.43 10.00 -16.83
C PRO A 92 2.26 10.95 -15.63
N PHE A 93 3.38 11.33 -15.02
CA PHE A 93 3.44 12.24 -13.86
C PHE A 93 2.81 11.70 -12.57
N ASP A 94 2.41 10.43 -12.55
CA ASP A 94 1.94 9.77 -11.34
C ASP A 94 3.06 8.96 -10.69
N ASN A 95 3.57 9.48 -9.58
CA ASN A 95 4.71 8.90 -8.87
C ASN A 95 4.29 8.01 -7.69
N ARG A 96 2.99 7.68 -7.59
CA ARG A 96 2.44 6.92 -6.47
C ARG A 96 2.83 5.45 -6.53
N TRP A 97 3.09 4.90 -5.36
CA TRP A 97 3.21 3.47 -5.12
C TRP A 97 1.96 2.95 -4.44
N PHE A 98 1.58 1.73 -4.79
CA PHE A 98 0.45 1.02 -4.21
C PHE A 98 0.96 -0.25 -3.56
N LEU A 99 0.57 -0.45 -2.31
CA LEU A 99 0.74 -1.69 -1.55
C LEU A 99 -0.63 -2.37 -1.43
N MET A 100 -0.68 -3.65 -1.77
CA MET A 100 -1.91 -4.47 -1.76
C MET A 100 -1.63 -5.88 -1.25
N GLY A 101 -2.67 -6.61 -0.84
CA GLY A 101 -2.54 -7.96 -0.27
C GLY A 101 -2.48 -7.92 1.25
N ASP A 102 -1.53 -8.62 1.87
CA ASP A 102 -1.52 -8.82 3.33
C ASP A 102 -1.10 -7.55 4.13
N LEU A 103 -1.87 -6.46 4.04
CA LEU A 103 -1.56 -5.14 4.60
C LEU A 103 -1.58 -5.12 6.13
N ARG A 104 -2.57 -5.75 6.76
CA ARG A 104 -2.65 -5.83 8.23
C ARG A 104 -1.41 -6.53 8.84
N PRO A 105 -1.04 -7.75 8.43
CA PRO A 105 0.16 -8.40 8.97
C PRO A 105 1.45 -7.69 8.53
N LEU A 106 1.51 -7.05 7.35
CA LEU A 106 2.62 -6.19 6.94
C LEU A 106 2.84 -5.04 7.94
N LEU A 107 1.77 -4.33 8.31
CA LEU A 107 1.83 -3.22 9.26
C LEU A 107 2.16 -3.69 10.68
N GLN A 108 1.63 -4.83 11.10
CA GLN A 108 2.00 -5.45 12.39
C GLN A 108 3.48 -5.83 12.43
N ALA A 109 4.01 -6.43 11.36
CA ALA A 109 5.42 -6.75 11.23
C ALA A 109 6.30 -5.48 11.22
N GLY A 110 5.85 -4.41 10.56
CA GLY A 110 6.49 -3.10 10.60
C GLY A 110 6.55 -2.51 12.00
N ARG A 111 5.43 -2.52 12.73
CA ARG A 111 5.35 -2.06 14.14
C ARG A 111 6.26 -2.87 15.08
N MET A 112 6.49 -4.15 14.79
CA MET A 112 7.42 -5.01 15.52
C MET A 112 8.89 -4.83 15.10
N GLY A 113 9.18 -3.98 14.11
CA GLY A 113 10.53 -3.76 13.59
C GLY A 113 11.06 -4.89 12.70
N LYS A 114 10.19 -5.80 12.23
CA LYS A 114 10.57 -6.89 11.31
C LYS A 114 10.62 -6.46 9.85
N ILE A 115 9.83 -5.44 9.50
CA ILE A 115 9.86 -4.80 8.19
C ILE A 115 10.17 -3.33 8.40
N ASN A 116 11.10 -2.79 7.62
CA ASN A 116 11.39 -1.37 7.66
C ASN A 116 10.33 -0.58 6.89
N ILE A 117 9.23 -0.24 7.56
CA ILE A 117 8.22 0.70 7.05
C ILE A 117 8.40 2.01 7.84
N PRO A 118 8.61 3.15 7.17
CA PRO A 118 9.02 4.37 7.84
C PRO A 118 7.77 5.13 8.26
N PHE A 119 6.98 4.52 9.12
CA PHE A 119 5.79 5.12 9.71
C PHE A 119 6.09 5.41 11.18
N SER A 120 5.61 6.54 11.69
CA SER A 120 5.58 6.71 13.14
C SER A 120 4.61 5.71 13.78
N ASN A 121 4.80 5.40 15.07
CA ASN A 121 3.88 4.54 15.82
C ASN A 121 2.41 5.00 15.75
N PHE A 122 2.21 6.32 15.68
CA PHE A 122 0.88 6.92 15.48
C PHE A 122 0.27 6.48 14.13
N MET A 123 1.05 6.58 13.05
CA MET A 123 0.60 6.20 11.71
C MET A 123 0.22 4.71 11.63
N TYR A 124 0.99 3.81 12.25
CA TYR A 124 0.61 2.40 12.31
C TYR A 124 -0.75 2.19 12.96
N ALA A 125 -0.99 2.83 14.12
CA ALA A 125 -2.25 2.70 14.84
C ALA A 125 -3.42 3.22 14.00
N THR A 126 -3.26 4.39 13.38
CA THR A 126 -4.32 4.96 12.52
C THR A 126 -4.60 4.05 11.33
N ILE A 127 -3.59 3.63 10.56
CA ILE A 127 -3.81 2.81 9.35
C ILE A 127 -4.49 1.48 9.70
N ILE A 128 -4.11 0.84 10.80
CA ILE A 128 -4.71 -0.43 11.23
C ILE A 128 -6.20 -0.25 11.60
N VAL A 129 -6.55 0.84 12.29
CA VAL A 129 -7.95 1.14 12.63
C VAL A 129 -8.78 1.36 11.36
N GLU A 130 -8.30 2.13 10.39
CA GLU A 130 -9.04 2.36 9.14
C GLU A 130 -9.20 1.06 8.33
N LEU A 131 -8.21 0.17 8.36
CA LEU A 131 -8.31 -1.16 7.76
C LEU A 131 -9.39 -2.01 8.44
N GLU A 132 -9.45 -1.97 9.78
CA GLU A 132 -10.45 -2.70 10.56
C GLU A 132 -11.87 -2.18 10.32
N GLU A 133 -12.05 -0.86 10.26
CA GLU A 133 -13.34 -0.25 9.97
C GLU A 133 -13.84 -0.63 8.57
N TYR A 134 -12.95 -0.64 7.56
CA TYR A 134 -13.30 -1.06 6.21
C TYR A 134 -13.71 -2.54 6.15
N GLU A 135 -12.93 -3.44 6.78
CA GLU A 135 -13.25 -4.87 6.81
C GLU A 135 -14.57 -5.16 7.53
N THR A 136 -14.92 -4.38 8.56
CA THR A 136 -16.17 -4.56 9.33
C THR A 136 -17.41 -4.03 8.61
N GLN A 137 -17.29 -2.95 7.83
CA GLN A 137 -18.42 -2.41 7.05
C GLN A 137 -18.89 -3.41 5.98
N GLU A 138 -17.97 -4.13 5.36
CA GLU A 138 -18.28 -5.13 4.33
C GLU A 138 -18.93 -6.40 4.92
N GLU A 139 -18.67 -6.76 6.18
CA GLU A 139 -19.37 -7.87 6.84
C GLU A 139 -20.83 -7.54 7.20
N GLY A 140 -21.20 -6.26 7.27
CA GLY A 140 -22.55 -5.80 7.58
C GLY A 140 -23.49 -5.69 6.38
N ASP A 141 -22.94 -5.61 5.16
CA ASP A 141 -23.68 -5.43 3.90
C ASP A 141 -23.78 -6.73 3.07
N ALA A 142 -23.25 -7.86 3.58
CA ALA A 142 -23.31 -9.20 2.97
C ALA A 142 -24.39 -10.10 3.58
#